data_AF-A0A842R2W0-F1
#
_entry.id   AF-A0A842R2W0-F1
#
_cell.length_a   1.000
_cell.length_b   1.000
_cell.length_c   1.000
_cell.angle_alpha   90.00
_cell.angle_beta   90.00
_cell.angle_gamma   90.00
#
_symmetry.space_group_name_H-M   'P 1'
#
loop_
_entity.id
_entity.type
_entity.pdbx_description
1 polymer ?
#
loop_
_entity_poly.entity_id
_entity_poly.type
_entity_poly.pdbx_seq_one_letter_code
_entity_poly.pdbx_strand_id
1 'polypeptide(L)'
;VELYREMRALALKMEEMVRQGRMSFASQVEVHLDANLLPVEEQIIAFKRAIEHSGHEPEMHENPGVIITGILPPPPSIAATIDAAGFTVVGNDIAALHRAHASMPNGEITSLIDYYIDFYRDHCPCPTLLHASDARIAYLEKMIEETGARGMIFLGEKFCEYEYLELPFIEELVKDRGLSLLRLEFSHDDRDGLAQHVNRIEAFAEVLQKQQEGKMDER
;
A
#
# COMPACT_ATOMS: atom_id res chain seq x y z
N VAL A 1 -12.78 18.71 10.74
CA VAL A 1 -11.37 18.28 10.69
C VAL A 1 -11.08 17.15 11.66
N GLU A 2 -11.45 17.26 12.94
CA GLU A 2 -11.20 16.18 13.93
C GLU A 2 -11.73 14.80 13.50
N LEU A 3 -12.93 14.72 12.89
CA LEU A 3 -13.45 13.46 12.36
C LEU A 3 -12.54 12.86 11.26
N TYR A 4 -12.04 13.67 10.34
CA TYR A 4 -11.08 13.21 9.33
C TYR A 4 -9.74 12.82 9.95
N ARG A 5 -9.33 13.48 11.05
CA ARG A 5 -8.13 13.12 11.80
C ARG A 5 -8.26 11.75 12.45
N GLU A 6 -9.40 11.49 13.08
CA GLU A 6 -9.72 10.18 13.65
C GLU A 6 -9.79 9.10 12.56
N MET A 7 -10.50 9.37 11.45
CA MET A 7 -10.62 8.45 10.33
C MET A 7 -9.24 8.04 9.78
N ARG A 8 -8.36 9.02 9.53
CA ARG A 8 -7.01 8.76 9.00
C ARG A 8 -6.13 8.00 10.00
N ALA A 9 -6.24 8.31 11.30
CA ALA A 9 -5.55 7.56 12.34
C ALA A 9 -6.01 6.09 12.41
N LEU A 10 -7.31 5.82 12.19
CA LEU A 10 -7.84 4.47 12.11
C LEU A 10 -7.36 3.75 10.84
N ALA A 11 -7.30 4.43 9.69
CA ALA A 11 -6.74 3.89 8.45
C ALA A 11 -5.27 3.47 8.61
N LEU A 12 -4.44 4.33 9.19
CA LEU A 12 -3.04 4.03 9.50
C LEU A 12 -2.90 2.86 10.50
N LYS A 13 -3.84 2.75 11.45
CA LYS A 13 -3.87 1.60 12.38
C LYS A 13 -4.20 0.29 11.66
N MET A 14 -5.07 0.29 10.65
CA MET A 14 -5.34 -0.90 9.84
C MET A 14 -4.10 -1.31 9.04
N GLU A 15 -3.37 -0.36 8.44
CA GLU A 15 -2.10 -0.64 7.76
C GLU A 15 -1.08 -1.29 8.69
N GLU A 16 -0.95 -0.77 9.91
CA GLU A 16 -0.08 -1.36 10.92
C GLU A 16 -0.53 -2.78 11.30
N MET A 17 -1.83 -3.03 11.38
CA MET A 17 -2.35 -4.38 11.64
C MET A 17 -2.08 -5.33 10.48
N VAL A 18 -2.12 -4.86 9.23
CA VAL A 18 -1.72 -5.65 8.06
C VAL A 18 -0.24 -5.98 8.12
N ARG A 19 0.61 -4.98 8.39
CA ARG A 19 2.06 -5.18 8.57
C ARG A 19 2.39 -6.19 9.67
N GLN A 20 1.60 -6.23 10.75
CA GLN A 20 1.73 -7.18 11.86
C GLN A 20 1.09 -8.55 11.58
N GLY A 21 0.46 -8.78 10.43
CA GLY A 21 -0.25 -10.02 10.12
C GLY A 21 -1.54 -10.24 10.92
N ARG A 22 -2.10 -9.18 11.53
CA ARG A 22 -3.33 -9.23 12.35
C ARG A 22 -4.60 -8.91 11.56
N MET A 23 -4.43 -8.33 10.37
CA MET A 23 -5.45 -8.04 9.39
C MET A 23 -4.89 -8.46 8.02
N SER A 24 -5.73 -8.99 7.14
CA SER A 24 -5.30 -9.30 5.77
C SER A 24 -5.34 -8.03 4.91
N PHE A 25 -4.46 -7.91 3.91
CA PHE A 25 -4.48 -6.78 2.99
C PHE A 25 -5.80 -6.71 2.21
N ALA A 26 -6.38 -7.86 1.82
CA ALA A 26 -7.69 -7.93 1.19
C ALA A 26 -8.80 -7.33 2.07
N SER A 27 -8.80 -7.64 3.37
CA SER A 27 -9.78 -7.07 4.31
C SER A 27 -9.62 -5.56 4.44
N GLN A 28 -8.38 -5.05 4.52
CA GLN A 28 -8.12 -3.62 4.50
C GLN A 28 -8.69 -2.97 3.23
N VAL A 29 -8.38 -3.54 2.06
CA VAL A 29 -8.84 -3.03 0.75
C VAL A 29 -10.37 -2.97 0.70
N GLU A 30 -11.04 -4.06 1.07
CA GLU A 30 -12.51 -4.17 1.07
C GLU A 30 -13.14 -3.08 1.96
N VAL A 31 -12.68 -2.96 3.21
CA VAL A 31 -13.19 -1.98 4.16
C VAL A 31 -12.99 -0.55 3.65
N HIS A 32 -11.85 -0.24 3.05
CA HIS A 32 -11.59 1.09 2.48
C HIS A 32 -12.49 1.39 1.27
N LEU A 33 -12.65 0.43 0.34
CA LEU A 33 -13.49 0.62 -0.84
C LEU A 33 -14.95 0.87 -0.47
N ASP A 34 -15.47 0.11 0.49
CA ASP A 34 -16.85 0.28 0.98
C ASP A 34 -17.02 1.60 1.75
N ALA A 35 -16.08 1.91 2.64
CA ALA A 35 -16.16 3.10 3.48
C ALA A 35 -15.99 4.41 2.69
N ASN A 36 -15.16 4.43 1.64
CA ASN A 36 -14.90 5.64 0.85
C ASN A 36 -16.16 6.26 0.21
N LEU A 37 -17.26 5.51 0.12
CA LEU A 37 -18.56 5.97 -0.38
C LEU A 37 -19.49 6.55 0.71
N LEU A 38 -19.07 6.50 1.98
CA LEU A 38 -19.87 6.87 3.14
C LEU A 38 -19.41 8.21 3.75
N PRO A 39 -20.28 8.90 4.52
CA PRO A 39 -19.87 10.02 5.37
C PRO A 39 -18.78 9.62 6.38
N VAL A 40 -17.92 10.56 6.77
CA VAL A 40 -16.74 10.29 7.61
C VAL A 40 -17.10 9.62 8.96
N GLU A 41 -18.27 9.94 9.53
CA GLU A 41 -18.77 9.31 10.75
C GLU A 41 -19.02 7.81 10.57
N GLU A 42 -19.58 7.42 9.42
CA GLU A 42 -19.81 6.02 9.06
C GLU A 42 -18.51 5.31 8.70
N GLN A 43 -17.55 6.01 8.07
CA GLN A 43 -16.20 5.48 7.85
C GLN A 43 -15.50 5.12 9.16
N ILE A 44 -15.56 6.01 10.15
CA ILE A 44 -14.98 5.77 11.48
C ILE A 44 -15.61 4.53 12.13
N ILE A 45 -16.93 4.36 12.02
CA ILE A 45 -17.63 3.19 12.55
C ILE A 45 -17.17 1.92 11.82
N ALA A 46 -17.07 1.94 10.49
CA ALA A 46 -16.62 0.81 9.69
C ALA A 46 -15.18 0.41 10.05
N PHE A 47 -14.26 1.37 10.15
CA PHE A 47 -12.86 1.10 10.49
C PHE A 47 -12.70 0.58 11.91
N LYS A 48 -13.42 1.14 12.89
CA LYS A 48 -13.42 0.61 14.27
C LYS A 48 -13.91 -0.83 14.32
N ARG A 49 -15.01 -1.14 13.62
CA ARG A 49 -15.52 -2.52 13.53
C ARG A 49 -14.50 -3.44 12.88
N ALA A 50 -13.90 -3.05 11.75
CA ALA A 50 -12.90 -3.86 11.08
C ALA A 50 -11.71 -4.17 11.99
N ILE A 51 -11.21 -3.17 12.72
CA ILE A 51 -10.13 -3.31 13.71
C ILE A 51 -10.53 -4.23 14.87
N GLU A 52 -11.76 -4.12 15.39
CA GLU A 52 -12.24 -4.96 16.50
C GLU A 52 -12.42 -6.43 16.09
N HIS A 53 -12.88 -6.68 14.86
CA HIS A 53 -13.06 -8.04 14.33
C HIS A 53 -11.75 -8.65 13.82
N SER A 54 -10.74 -7.81 13.56
CA SER A 54 -9.40 -8.23 13.17
C SER A 54 -8.55 -8.44 14.42
N GLY A 55 -8.39 -9.69 14.83
CA GLY A 55 -7.73 -10.03 16.08
C GLY A 55 -7.18 -11.44 16.13
N HIS A 56 -6.84 -12.00 14.96
CA HIS A 56 -6.11 -13.26 14.93
C HIS A 56 -4.75 -13.07 15.60
N GLU A 57 -4.25 -14.11 16.28
CA GLU A 57 -2.86 -14.11 16.73
C GLU A 57 -1.98 -13.87 15.50
N PRO A 58 -0.96 -12.99 15.59
CA PRO A 58 -0.07 -12.76 14.48
C PRO A 58 0.51 -14.12 14.08
N GLU A 59 0.19 -14.60 12.88
CA GLU A 59 0.92 -15.71 12.30
C GLU A 59 2.31 -15.16 11.98
N MET A 60 3.23 -15.33 12.93
CA MET A 60 4.66 -15.04 12.75
C MET A 60 5.24 -16.09 11.80
N HIS A 61 4.89 -15.96 10.53
CA HIS A 61 5.70 -16.55 9.47
C HIS A 61 6.88 -15.60 9.25
N GLU A 62 8.10 -16.14 9.14
CA GLU A 62 9.25 -15.39 8.64
C GLU A 62 9.09 -15.13 7.13
N ASN A 63 7.95 -14.60 6.73
CA ASN A 63 7.62 -14.33 5.35
C ASN A 63 8.35 -13.07 4.87
N PRO A 64 8.84 -13.04 3.61
CA PRO A 64 9.46 -11.84 3.07
C PRO A 64 8.44 -10.70 3.01
N GLY A 65 8.84 -9.49 3.40
CA GLY A 65 7.99 -8.31 3.32
C GLY A 65 7.91 -7.76 1.89
N VAL A 66 6.72 -7.33 1.46
CA VAL A 66 6.51 -6.62 0.18
C VAL A 66 5.82 -5.28 0.38
N ILE A 67 6.20 -4.30 -0.45
CA ILE A 67 5.47 -3.04 -0.60
C ILE A 67 4.59 -3.10 -1.85
N ILE A 68 3.37 -2.61 -1.78
CA ILE A 68 2.48 -2.51 -2.95
C ILE A 68 2.33 -1.03 -3.33
N THR A 69 2.60 -0.68 -4.59
CA THR A 69 2.52 0.70 -5.10
C THR A 69 1.62 0.75 -6.34
N GLY A 70 0.89 1.85 -6.53
CA GLY A 70 0.01 2.05 -7.68
C GLY A 70 -1.13 3.03 -7.41
N ILE A 71 -1.98 3.28 -8.40
CA ILE A 71 -3.05 4.29 -8.25
C ILE A 71 -4.29 3.73 -7.51
N LEU A 72 -4.76 2.55 -7.89
CA LEU A 72 -5.95 1.90 -7.33
C LEU A 72 -5.56 0.62 -6.57
N PRO A 73 -6.35 0.21 -5.56
CA PRO A 73 -6.17 -1.10 -4.95
C PRO A 73 -6.43 -2.21 -5.97
N PRO A 74 -5.85 -3.41 -5.75
CA PRO A 74 -6.07 -4.52 -6.65
C PRO A 74 -7.53 -5.03 -6.55
N PRO A 75 -8.03 -5.74 -7.57
CA PRO A 75 -9.32 -6.43 -7.48
C PRO A 75 -9.38 -7.38 -6.26
N PRO A 76 -10.56 -7.62 -5.66
CA PRO A 76 -10.69 -8.45 -4.45
C PRO A 76 -10.06 -9.85 -4.57
N SER A 77 -10.21 -10.51 -5.72
CA SER A 77 -9.60 -11.82 -5.96
C SER A 77 -8.07 -11.76 -5.93
N ILE A 78 -7.48 -10.69 -6.45
CA ILE A 78 -6.03 -10.48 -6.47
C ILE A 78 -5.53 -10.09 -5.08
N ALA A 79 -6.27 -9.27 -4.34
CA ALA A 79 -5.94 -8.96 -2.96
C ALA A 79 -5.90 -10.24 -2.10
N ALA A 80 -6.88 -11.15 -2.28
CA ALA A 80 -6.87 -12.45 -1.61
C ALA A 80 -5.71 -13.35 -2.04
N THR A 81 -5.33 -13.33 -3.32
CA THR A 81 -4.13 -14.04 -3.80
C THR A 81 -2.85 -13.49 -3.18
N ILE A 82 -2.73 -12.16 -3.07
CA ILE A 82 -1.59 -11.48 -2.42
C ILE A 82 -1.45 -11.95 -0.96
N ASP A 83 -2.56 -12.00 -0.22
CA ASP A 83 -2.56 -12.50 1.17
C ASP A 83 -2.15 -13.99 1.27
N ALA A 84 -2.52 -14.81 0.28
CA ALA A 84 -2.24 -16.25 0.28
C ALA A 84 -0.85 -16.62 -0.28
N ALA A 85 -0.11 -15.68 -0.86
CA ALA A 85 1.07 -15.96 -1.66
C ALA A 85 2.31 -16.40 -0.86
N GLY A 86 2.31 -16.29 0.47
CA GLY A 86 3.46 -16.64 1.31
C GLY A 86 4.52 -15.52 1.43
N PHE A 87 4.08 -14.27 1.32
CA PHE A 87 4.80 -13.05 1.71
C PHE A 87 3.87 -12.14 2.52
N THR A 88 4.41 -11.14 3.20
CA THR A 88 3.61 -10.21 4.02
C THR A 88 3.61 -8.81 3.40
N VAL A 89 2.43 -8.20 3.26
CA VAL A 89 2.33 -6.78 2.86
C VAL A 89 2.79 -5.92 4.05
N VAL A 90 3.97 -5.32 3.93
CA VAL A 90 4.58 -4.53 5.01
C VAL A 90 4.42 -3.02 4.83
N GLY A 91 3.91 -2.61 3.67
CA GLY A 91 3.59 -1.22 3.37
C GLY A 91 2.81 -1.10 2.06
N ASN A 92 2.11 0.01 1.87
CA ASN A 92 1.52 0.35 0.57
C ASN A 92 1.73 1.83 0.24
N ASP A 93 1.89 2.13 -1.04
CA ASP A 93 1.97 3.45 -1.65
C ASP A 93 0.83 3.60 -2.68
N ILE A 94 -0.37 3.19 -2.29
CA ILE A 94 -1.53 3.21 -3.18
C ILE A 94 -2.27 4.54 -3.04
N ALA A 95 -2.60 5.20 -4.17
CA ALA A 95 -3.19 6.54 -4.14
C ALA A 95 -4.55 6.57 -3.44
N ALA A 96 -5.40 5.57 -3.73
CA ALA A 96 -6.71 5.39 -3.09
C ALA A 96 -6.67 4.73 -1.70
N LEU A 97 -5.47 4.42 -1.18
CA LEU A 97 -5.24 3.94 0.17
C LEU A 97 -4.24 4.85 0.88
N HIS A 98 -3.02 4.38 1.17
CA HIS A 98 -2.04 5.08 2.02
C HIS A 98 -1.90 6.55 1.70
N ARG A 99 -1.70 6.93 0.43
CA ARG A 99 -1.48 8.34 0.08
C ARG A 99 -2.68 9.22 0.41
N ALA A 100 -3.90 8.68 0.36
CA ALA A 100 -5.11 9.41 0.69
C ALA A 100 -5.17 9.80 2.18
N HIS A 101 -4.56 9.03 3.10
CA HIS A 101 -4.64 9.22 4.55
C HIS A 101 -3.31 9.41 5.30
N ALA A 102 -2.16 9.23 4.65
CA ALA A 102 -0.84 9.26 5.28
C ALA A 102 -0.43 10.63 5.83
N SER A 103 -0.82 11.71 5.12
CA SER A 103 -0.49 13.08 5.54
C SER A 103 -1.66 13.76 6.24
N MET A 104 -1.33 14.49 7.32
CA MET A 104 -2.23 15.39 8.03
C MET A 104 -1.49 16.56 8.66
N PRO A 105 -2.01 17.79 8.54
CA PRO A 105 -1.56 18.90 9.37
C PRO A 105 -1.73 18.58 10.86
N ASN A 106 -0.62 18.67 11.59
CA ASN A 106 -0.56 18.43 13.03
C ASN A 106 -0.87 19.72 13.81
N GLY A 107 -1.37 19.56 15.03
CA GLY A 107 -1.60 20.68 15.96
C GLY A 107 -3.02 21.23 15.99
N GLU A 108 -3.19 22.32 16.75
CA GLU A 108 -4.45 23.02 16.90
C GLU A 108 -4.80 23.80 15.63
N ILE A 109 -6.04 23.67 15.17
CA ILE A 109 -6.51 24.32 13.96
C ILE A 109 -7.04 25.69 14.33
N THR A 110 -6.22 26.71 14.08
CA THR A 110 -6.58 28.11 14.32
C THR A 110 -7.22 28.76 13.09
N SER A 111 -7.08 28.14 11.91
CA SER A 111 -7.55 28.65 10.61
C SER A 111 -7.84 27.50 9.65
N LEU A 112 -9.02 27.49 9.04
CA LEU A 112 -9.39 26.48 8.04
C LEU A 112 -8.61 26.65 6.74
N ILE A 113 -8.27 27.88 6.38
CA ILE A 113 -7.51 28.17 5.16
C ILE A 113 -6.11 27.59 5.29
N ASP A 114 -5.44 27.86 6.42
CA ASP A 114 -4.09 27.37 6.67
C ASP A 114 -4.07 25.84 6.73
N TYR A 115 -5.08 25.23 7.37
CA TYR A 115 -5.24 23.78 7.37
C TYR A 115 -5.23 23.18 5.96
N TYR A 116 -6.02 23.73 5.02
CA TYR A 116 -6.06 23.18 3.66
C TYR A 116 -4.78 23.49 2.87
N ILE A 117 -4.17 24.66 3.08
CA ILE A 117 -2.88 24.98 2.46
C ILE A 117 -1.83 23.96 2.89
N ASP A 118 -1.71 23.69 4.19
CA ASP A 118 -0.75 22.73 4.73
C ASP A 118 -1.10 21.31 4.29
N PHE A 119 -2.38 20.95 4.27
CA PHE A 119 -2.84 19.63 3.84
C PHE A 119 -2.43 19.30 2.39
N TYR A 120 -2.56 20.25 1.46
CA TYR A 120 -2.16 20.04 0.07
C TYR A 120 -0.66 20.22 -0.15
N ARG A 121 -0.01 21.11 0.62
CA ARG A 121 1.44 21.31 0.57
C ARG A 121 2.19 20.07 1.04
N ASP A 122 1.77 19.51 2.17
CA ASP A 122 2.41 18.37 2.84
C ASP A 122 1.73 17.05 2.49
N HIS A 123 0.92 17.02 1.43
CA HIS A 123 0.27 15.80 0.96
C HIS A 123 1.30 14.72 0.64
N CYS A 124 0.91 13.46 0.82
CA CYS A 124 1.78 12.33 0.50
C CYS A 124 2.23 12.43 -0.97
N PRO A 125 3.53 12.27 -1.27
CA PRO A 125 4.04 12.38 -2.64
C PRO A 125 3.24 11.52 -3.62
N CYS A 126 2.87 12.11 -4.75
CA CYS A 126 2.01 11.48 -5.75
C CYS A 126 2.39 12.01 -7.13
N PRO A 127 2.49 11.17 -8.17
CA PRO A 127 2.84 11.64 -9.51
C PRO A 127 1.77 12.56 -10.11
N THR A 128 0.55 12.56 -9.56
CA THR A 128 -0.52 13.51 -9.96
C THR A 128 -0.41 14.87 -9.27
N LEU A 129 0.50 15.03 -8.31
CA LEU A 129 0.81 16.29 -7.64
C LEU A 129 2.18 16.79 -8.07
N LEU A 130 2.19 17.64 -9.11
CA LEU A 130 3.43 18.09 -9.76
C LEU A 130 4.46 18.66 -8.76
N HIS A 131 4.02 19.41 -7.75
CA HIS A 131 4.91 20.02 -6.74
C HIS A 131 5.59 19.02 -5.80
N ALA A 132 5.07 17.79 -5.70
CA ALA A 132 5.57 16.75 -4.80
C ALA A 132 6.02 15.49 -5.54
N SER A 133 5.88 15.44 -6.88
CA SER A 133 6.21 14.27 -7.70
C SER A 133 7.67 13.82 -7.53
N ASP A 134 8.62 14.75 -7.55
CA ASP A 134 10.06 14.46 -7.37
C ASP A 134 10.40 13.84 -5.99
N ALA A 135 9.51 13.95 -5.00
CA ALA A 135 9.73 13.42 -3.65
C ALA A 135 9.29 11.96 -3.48
N ARG A 136 8.54 11.37 -4.42
CA ARG A 136 7.93 10.04 -4.24
C ARG A 136 8.95 8.91 -4.25
N ILE A 137 10.00 8.97 -5.07
CA ILE A 137 11.08 7.96 -5.05
C ILE A 137 11.80 7.93 -3.69
N ALA A 138 12.13 9.09 -3.14
CA ALA A 138 12.72 9.18 -1.79
C ALA A 138 11.76 8.68 -0.70
N TYR A 139 10.45 8.91 -0.87
CA TYR A 139 9.42 8.40 0.03
C TYR A 139 9.35 6.86 0.00
N LEU A 140 9.35 6.25 -1.18
CA LEU A 140 9.39 4.80 -1.37
C LEU A 140 10.67 4.19 -0.80
N GLU A 141 11.82 4.84 -1.01
CA GLU A 141 13.11 4.43 -0.46
C GLU A 141 13.07 4.38 1.08
N LYS A 142 12.54 5.43 1.70
CA LYS A 142 12.34 5.46 3.15
C LYS A 142 11.39 4.35 3.62
N MET A 143 10.29 4.10 2.90
CA MET A 143 9.36 3.02 3.22
C MET A 143 10.05 1.65 3.15
N ILE A 144 10.92 1.42 2.16
CA ILE A 144 11.73 0.19 2.06
C ILE A 144 12.63 0.03 3.29
N GLU A 145 13.30 1.10 3.72
CA GLU A 145 14.18 1.08 4.90
C GLU A 145 13.44 0.82 6.21
N GLU A 146 12.29 1.47 6.42
CA GLU A 146 11.49 1.34 7.64
C GLU A 146 10.81 -0.04 7.77
N THR A 147 10.44 -0.63 6.64
CA THR A 147 9.70 -1.90 6.62
C THR A 147 10.59 -3.13 6.43
N GLY A 148 11.82 -2.94 5.96
CA GLY A 148 12.71 -4.06 5.60
C GLY A 148 12.22 -4.86 4.39
N ALA A 149 11.41 -4.25 3.53
CA ALA A 149 10.83 -4.91 2.37
C ALA A 149 11.90 -5.56 1.47
N ARG A 150 11.52 -6.71 0.89
CA ARG A 150 12.34 -7.54 0.00
C ARG A 150 11.80 -7.58 -1.43
N GLY A 151 10.53 -7.26 -1.59
CA GLY A 151 9.88 -7.13 -2.88
C GLY A 151 9.01 -5.89 -2.96
N MET A 152 8.69 -5.51 -4.20
CA MET A 152 7.70 -4.50 -4.50
C MET A 152 6.75 -5.02 -5.58
N ILE A 153 5.46 -4.72 -5.45
CA ILE A 153 4.45 -5.00 -6.47
C ILE A 153 3.93 -3.67 -7.01
N PHE A 154 4.15 -3.42 -8.29
CA PHE A 154 3.56 -2.30 -9.02
C PHE A 154 2.21 -2.73 -9.59
N LEU A 155 1.14 -2.09 -9.14
CA LEU A 155 -0.22 -2.22 -9.66
C LEU A 155 -0.48 -1.10 -10.67
N GLY A 156 -0.26 -1.40 -11.95
CA GLY A 156 -0.49 -0.48 -13.05
C GLY A 156 -1.95 -0.53 -13.49
N GLU A 157 -2.65 0.60 -13.43
CA GLU A 157 -3.89 0.76 -14.19
C GLU A 157 -3.53 1.10 -15.63
N LYS A 158 -4.12 0.38 -16.61
CA LYS A 158 -3.91 0.66 -18.03
C LYS A 158 -4.21 2.12 -18.31
N PHE A 159 -3.32 2.76 -19.06
CA PHE A 159 -3.42 4.18 -19.43
C PHE A 159 -3.32 5.15 -18.25
N CYS A 160 -2.75 4.75 -17.11
CA CYS A 160 -2.34 5.69 -16.08
C CYS A 160 -0.92 6.22 -16.39
N GLU A 161 -0.78 7.23 -17.26
CA GLU A 161 0.54 7.71 -17.69
C GLU A 161 1.39 8.20 -16.51
N TYR A 162 0.77 8.79 -15.50
CA TYR A 162 1.48 9.31 -14.32
C TYR A 162 2.25 8.22 -13.56
N GLU A 163 1.65 7.05 -13.33
CA GLU A 163 2.33 5.93 -12.68
C GLU A 163 3.38 5.29 -13.60
N TYR A 164 3.07 5.14 -14.90
CA TYR A 164 3.99 4.51 -15.86
C TYR A 164 5.21 5.37 -16.21
N LEU A 165 5.10 6.69 -16.17
CA LEU A 165 6.24 7.60 -16.35
C LEU A 165 7.22 7.54 -15.16
N GLU A 166 6.73 7.18 -13.97
CA GLU A 166 7.55 7.03 -12.77
C GLU A 166 8.16 5.62 -12.63
N LEU A 167 7.53 4.62 -13.24
CA LEU A 167 7.94 3.21 -13.18
C LEU A 167 9.45 2.99 -13.47
N PRO A 168 10.11 3.63 -14.47
CA PRO A 168 11.54 3.47 -14.67
C PRO A 168 12.40 3.85 -13.45
N PHE A 169 12.00 4.87 -12.68
CA PHE A 169 12.71 5.28 -11.47
C PHE A 169 12.44 4.32 -10.30
N ILE A 170 11.24 3.74 -10.24
CA ILE A 170 10.91 2.66 -9.28
C ILE A 170 11.74 1.42 -9.58
N GLU A 171 11.92 1.06 -10.85
CA GLU A 171 12.76 -0.06 -11.28
C GLU A 171 14.22 0.13 -10.87
N GLU A 172 14.75 1.35 -11.04
CA GLU A 172 16.12 1.71 -10.63
C GLU A 172 16.27 1.61 -9.10
N LEU A 173 15.34 2.21 -8.34
CA LEU A 173 15.33 2.12 -6.87
C LEU A 173 15.30 0.65 -6.38
N VAL A 174 14.40 -0.17 -6.93
CA VAL A 174 14.27 -1.58 -6.55
C VAL A 174 15.56 -2.34 -6.85
N LYS A 175 16.17 -2.11 -8.02
CA LYS A 175 17.43 -2.74 -8.41
C LYS A 175 18.58 -2.33 -7.49
N ASP A 176 18.73 -1.03 -7.20
CA ASP A 176 19.82 -0.49 -6.39
C ASP A 176 19.73 -0.96 -4.93
N ARG A 177 18.51 -1.16 -4.42
CA ARG A 177 18.28 -1.72 -3.09
C ARG A 177 18.32 -3.26 -3.06
N GLY A 178 18.45 -3.92 -4.22
CA GLY A 178 18.51 -5.38 -4.33
C GLY A 178 17.20 -6.08 -3.99
N LEU A 179 16.06 -5.43 -4.26
CA LEU A 179 14.71 -5.98 -4.13
C LEU A 179 14.27 -6.65 -5.45
N SER A 180 13.16 -7.39 -5.41
CA SER A 180 12.49 -7.90 -6.61
C SER A 180 11.22 -7.07 -6.93
N LEU A 181 10.95 -6.83 -8.21
CA LEU A 181 9.75 -6.09 -8.66
C LEU A 181 8.81 -7.00 -9.45
N LEU A 182 7.54 -7.07 -9.05
CA LEU A 182 6.45 -7.65 -9.83
C LEU A 182 5.57 -6.55 -10.40
N ARG A 183 5.27 -6.59 -11.71
CA ARG A 183 4.37 -5.63 -12.37
C ARG A 183 3.07 -6.30 -12.76
N LEU A 184 1.96 -5.88 -12.19
CA LEU A 184 0.64 -6.36 -12.54
C LEU A 184 -0.13 -5.22 -13.19
N GLU A 185 -0.66 -5.46 -14.38
CA GLU A 185 -1.43 -4.47 -15.11
C GLU A 185 -2.91 -4.85 -15.11
N PHE A 186 -3.78 -3.89 -14.83
CA PHE A 186 -5.23 -4.06 -14.75
C PHE A 186 -5.93 -3.08 -15.67
N SER A 187 -7.09 -3.49 -16.19
CA SER A 187 -8.10 -2.58 -16.71
C SER A 187 -9.44 -2.91 -16.08
N HIS A 188 -10.32 -1.92 -15.97
CA HIS A 188 -11.66 -2.07 -15.40
C HIS A 188 -12.46 -3.29 -15.93
N ASP A 189 -12.31 -3.63 -17.22
CA ASP A 189 -13.03 -4.73 -17.88
C ASP A 189 -12.21 -6.04 -17.98
N ASP A 190 -11.02 -6.12 -17.37
CA ASP A 190 -10.11 -7.27 -17.55
C ASP A 190 -10.51 -8.45 -16.66
N ARG A 191 -11.40 -9.31 -17.18
CA ARG A 191 -11.78 -10.57 -16.51
C ARG A 191 -10.83 -11.72 -16.85
N ASP A 192 -10.18 -11.68 -18.01
CA ASP A 192 -9.40 -12.80 -18.55
C ASP A 192 -7.95 -12.80 -18.05
N GLY A 193 -7.38 -11.63 -17.73
CA GLY A 193 -6.00 -11.50 -17.23
C GLY A 193 -5.79 -11.93 -15.77
N LEU A 194 -6.86 -12.08 -14.97
CA LEU A 194 -6.74 -12.33 -13.53
C LEU A 194 -6.06 -13.66 -13.20
N ALA A 195 -6.37 -14.73 -13.95
CA ALA A 195 -5.75 -16.05 -13.74
C ALA A 195 -4.24 -16.03 -14.02
N GLN A 196 -3.79 -15.22 -14.99
CA GLN A 196 -2.36 -15.04 -15.26
C GLN A 196 -1.66 -14.34 -14.09
N HIS A 197 -2.30 -13.34 -13.49
CA HIS A 197 -1.74 -12.61 -12.36
C HIS A 197 -1.56 -13.51 -11.13
N VAL A 198 -2.47 -14.46 -10.89
CA VAL A 198 -2.33 -15.44 -9.80
C VAL A 198 -1.01 -16.20 -9.89
N ASN A 199 -0.75 -16.86 -11.03
CA ASN A 199 0.49 -17.62 -11.22
C ASN A 199 1.75 -16.74 -11.08
N ARG A 200 1.67 -15.46 -11.49
CA ARG A 200 2.79 -14.51 -11.40
C ARG A 200 3.07 -14.08 -9.96
N ILE A 201 2.03 -13.94 -9.15
CA ILE A 201 2.14 -13.64 -7.72
C ILE A 201 2.78 -14.83 -6.98
N GLU A 202 2.33 -16.05 -7.27
CA GLU A 202 2.92 -17.27 -6.70
C GLU A 202 4.40 -17.43 -7.07
N ALA A 203 4.73 -17.28 -8.36
CA ALA A 203 6.13 -17.32 -8.81
C ALA A 203 6.99 -16.22 -8.19
N PHE A 204 6.42 -15.04 -7.94
CA PHE A 204 7.11 -13.95 -7.26
C PHE A 204 7.42 -14.31 -5.80
N ALA A 205 6.49 -14.96 -5.09
CA ALA A 205 6.73 -15.43 -3.74
C ALA A 205 7.88 -16.44 -3.66
N GLU A 206 7.95 -17.39 -4.59
CA GLU A 206 9.07 -18.36 -4.66
C GLU A 206 10.43 -17.66 -4.84
N VAL A 207 10.47 -16.59 -5.65
CA VAL A 207 11.70 -15.80 -5.84
C VAL A 207 12.11 -15.12 -4.53
N LEU A 208 11.16 -14.53 -3.81
CA LEU A 208 11.44 -13.86 -2.53
C LEU A 208 11.92 -14.83 -1.45
N GLN A 209 11.31 -16.03 -1.37
CA GLN A 209 11.70 -17.07 -0.42
C GLN A 209 13.15 -17.52 -0.66
N LYS A 210 13.53 -17.83 -1.91
CA LYS A 210 14.91 -18.20 -2.27
C LYS A 210 15.93 -17.11 -1.94
N GLN A 211 15.57 -15.83 -2.14
CA GLN A 211 16.42 -14.69 -1.78
C GLN A 211 16.57 -14.52 -0.27
N GLN A 212 15.60 -14.97 0.52
CA GLN A 212 15.69 -14.95 1.98
C GLN A 212 16.58 -16.08 2.50
N GLU A 213 16.40 -17.29 2.00
CA GLU A 213 17.23 -18.46 2.32
C GLU A 213 18.71 -18.22 1.98
N GLY A 214 19.02 -17.71 0.78
CA GLY A 214 20.39 -17.44 0.36
C GLY A 214 21.13 -16.42 1.25
N LYS A 215 20.42 -15.47 1.89
CA LYS A 215 21.04 -14.51 2.84
C LYS A 215 21.19 -15.08 4.25
N MET A 216 20.48 -16.16 4.61
CA MET A 216 20.68 -16.86 5.88
C MET A 216 21.92 -17.74 5.86
N ASP A 217 22.26 -18.32 4.71
CA ASP A 217 23.45 -19.20 4.55
C ASP A 217 24.77 -18.42 4.48
N GLU A 218 24.72 -17.10 4.20
CA GLU A 218 25.88 -16.20 4.16
C GLU A 218 26.23 -15.53 5.51
N ARG A 219 25.41 -15.73 6.56
CA ARG A 219 25.58 -15.13 7.90
C ARG A 219 26.16 -16.11 8.91
#